data_AF-A0A971QC68-F1
#
_entry.id   AF-A0A971QC68-F1
#
_cell.length_a   1.000
_cell.length_b   1.000
_cell.length_c   1.000
_cell.angle_alpha   90.00
_cell.angle_beta   90.00
_cell.angle_gamma   90.00
#
_symmetry.space_group_name_H-M   'P 1'
#
loop_
_entity.id
_entity.type
_entity.pdbx_description
1 polymer ?
#
loop_
_entity_poly.entity_id
_entity_poly.type
_entity_poly.pdbx_seq_one_letter_code
_entity_poly.pdbx_strand_id
1 'polypeptide(L)'
;MRHRTVVFIVMLLLYGFLPCLAAAPSRELLSTANQTSATRPAAGSVVISDLLDLHAACGVVSCGRGTHGGTQSRICHTSHGAYASFLAEDKEGGTVFHLVRIREGSASLLHSAATPLTGANSVHVLSDAQENVHVLAAGVVSVDGRERASLCIHHLDRESGTVTHHCAEIPFGHGTSFGYSSAGIDWAQKRIYAVYSGGDAPGYFAWFTFDLATMAWLPRPVVIDLRYRHCYNYCFADGRGGMIILSERDIKNATAGITPADTNRKIDANYVWDELRLFLIRDLTSPAYTTVDVENAVYDKKAGLYPNVQNNAQGDAYVDTRGHLHVLYMSDDNNGVSGSVQRHAMYDRQFSCVHNELLGFQDAHAMRMAQSTCGRHYIIAMPYRETARVRIWGATDDQGLGYTLAGEKRFDTGLTPTYAGLAVSCPRNGSVRDDVIDCLFPVDHNYYYFSVTLKTK
;
A
#
# COMPACT_ATOMS: atom_id res chain seq x y z
N MET A 1 -57.82 -46.84 -2.00
CA MET A 1 -56.96 -47.95 -2.48
C MET A 1 -56.21 -48.54 -1.30
N ARG A 2 -55.93 -49.84 -1.37
CA ARG A 2 -55.67 -50.80 -0.29
C ARG A 2 -54.37 -50.56 0.52
N HIS A 3 -54.47 -50.87 1.82
CA HIS A 3 -53.52 -51.51 2.75
C HIS A 3 -51.99 -51.38 2.55
N ARG A 4 -51.27 -51.08 3.64
CA ARG A 4 -50.72 -52.09 4.57
C ARG A 4 -50.09 -51.48 5.83
N THR A 5 -50.38 -52.15 6.95
CA THR A 5 -49.83 -52.04 8.31
C THR A 5 -48.49 -52.81 8.42
N VAL A 6 -47.71 -52.53 9.49
CA VAL A 6 -46.86 -53.42 10.33
C VAL A 6 -45.51 -52.74 10.65
N VAL A 7 -44.86 -52.74 11.83
CA VAL A 7 -45.10 -52.94 13.28
C VAL A 7 -43.77 -52.55 13.98
N PHE A 8 -43.88 -52.00 15.20
CA PHE A 8 -42.96 -51.85 16.35
C PHE A 8 -41.57 -52.52 16.37
N ILE A 9 -40.60 -51.88 17.08
CA ILE A 9 -40.02 -52.37 18.35
C ILE A 9 -39.35 -51.21 19.14
N VAL A 10 -39.58 -51.25 20.46
CA VAL A 10 -39.07 -50.40 21.54
C VAL A 10 -37.79 -51.03 22.12
N MET A 11 -36.78 -50.24 22.51
CA MET A 11 -36.01 -50.57 23.73
C MET A 11 -35.33 -49.35 24.38
N LEU A 12 -35.69 -49.15 25.64
CA LEU A 12 -35.11 -48.28 26.66
C LEU A 12 -33.98 -49.02 27.39
N LEU A 13 -32.93 -48.32 27.83
CA LEU A 13 -32.09 -48.57 29.03
C LEU A 13 -31.08 -47.40 29.15
N LEU A 14 -31.20 -46.39 30.02
CA LEU A 14 -31.00 -46.28 31.48
C LEU A 14 -29.55 -46.49 31.97
N TYR A 15 -29.19 -45.68 32.97
CA TYR A 15 -27.91 -45.44 33.67
C TYR A 15 -27.02 -44.35 33.02
N GLY A 16 -26.70 -43.22 33.65
CA GLY A 16 -26.75 -42.80 35.05
C GLY A 16 -25.38 -42.20 35.42
N PHE A 17 -25.37 -40.97 35.96
CA PHE A 17 -24.45 -40.41 36.96
C PHE A 17 -24.28 -38.88 36.79
N LEU A 18 -24.89 -38.14 37.73
CA LEU A 18 -24.50 -36.80 38.18
C LEU A 18 -23.31 -36.93 39.16
N PRO A 19 -22.45 -35.91 39.25
CA PRO A 19 -22.56 -34.93 40.35
C PRO A 19 -22.40 -33.48 39.82
N CYS A 20 -23.21 -32.49 40.21
CA CYS A 20 -23.20 -31.75 41.48
C CYS A 20 -21.81 -31.19 41.86
N LEU A 21 -21.56 -29.89 41.63
CA LEU A 21 -21.38 -28.86 42.67
C LEU A 21 -20.75 -27.55 42.16
N ALA A 22 -21.24 -26.48 42.78
CA ALA A 22 -20.55 -25.23 43.12
C ALA A 22 -20.30 -24.16 42.04
N ALA A 23 -21.08 -23.08 42.18
CA ALA A 23 -20.75 -21.74 41.75
C ALA A 23 -19.67 -21.12 42.64
N ALA A 24 -18.77 -20.33 42.05
CA ALA A 24 -18.20 -19.05 42.52
C ALA A 24 -16.90 -18.73 41.72
N PRO A 25 -16.34 -17.51 41.81
CA PRO A 25 -16.88 -16.23 41.38
C PRO A 25 -16.00 -15.59 40.28
N SER A 26 -16.52 -14.54 39.66
CA SER A 26 -15.77 -13.59 38.83
C SER A 26 -14.54 -13.07 39.56
N ARG A 27 -13.34 -13.45 39.11
CA ARG A 27 -12.08 -12.82 39.49
C ARG A 27 -11.89 -11.57 38.66
N GLU A 28 -12.12 -10.41 39.29
CA GLU A 28 -11.43 -9.18 38.93
C GLU A 28 -9.92 -9.42 39.00
N LEU A 29 -9.27 -9.43 37.84
CA LEU A 29 -7.82 -9.31 37.75
C LEU A 29 -7.48 -7.81 37.80
N LEU A 30 -7.35 -7.30 39.03
CA LEU A 30 -6.54 -6.13 39.33
C LEU A 30 -5.08 -6.46 38.95
N SER A 31 -4.70 -6.12 37.73
CA SER A 31 -3.30 -6.02 37.31
C SER A 31 -2.84 -4.58 37.53
N THR A 32 -2.44 -4.26 38.77
CA THR A 32 -1.55 -3.13 39.05
C THR A 32 -0.14 -3.50 38.59
N ALA A 33 0.09 -3.43 37.28
CA ALA A 33 1.45 -3.33 36.76
C ALA A 33 1.86 -1.86 36.89
N ASN A 34 2.62 -1.57 37.95
CA ASN A 34 3.50 -0.41 38.01
C ASN A 34 4.50 -0.51 36.85
N GLN A 35 4.09 -0.09 35.65
CA GLN A 35 5.03 0.36 34.65
C GLN A 35 5.53 1.70 35.16
N THR A 36 6.72 1.68 35.76
CA THR A 36 7.59 2.83 35.82
C THR A 36 7.78 3.32 34.39
N SER A 37 6.95 4.30 34.01
CA SER A 37 7.14 5.16 32.86
C SER A 37 8.52 5.78 33.00
N ALA A 38 9.51 5.16 32.35
CA ALA A 38 10.74 5.83 32.05
C ALA A 38 10.36 6.96 31.11
N THR A 39 10.26 8.18 31.66
CA THR A 39 10.04 9.41 30.89
C THR A 39 11.09 9.48 29.79
N ARG A 40 10.69 9.08 28.59
CA ARG A 40 11.52 9.08 27.39
C ARG A 40 11.90 10.54 27.08
N PRO A 41 13.10 10.81 26.54
CA PRO A 41 13.54 12.18 26.30
C PRO A 41 12.55 12.92 25.39
N ALA A 42 12.39 14.22 25.62
CA ALA A 42 11.61 15.13 24.80
C ALA A 42 11.80 14.85 23.30
N ALA A 43 10.71 14.89 22.53
CA ALA A 43 10.63 14.58 21.11
C ALA A 43 11.91 14.98 20.35
N GLY A 44 12.54 14.01 19.67
CA GLY A 44 13.65 14.29 18.76
C GLY A 44 13.18 15.36 17.76
N SER A 45 14.00 16.40 17.55
CA SER A 45 13.61 17.51 16.69
C SER A 45 13.54 17.03 15.24
N VAL A 46 12.36 16.96 14.66
CA VAL A 46 12.21 16.69 13.23
C VAL A 46 12.48 17.98 12.45
N VAL A 47 13.20 17.88 11.32
CA VAL A 47 13.40 19.01 10.40
C VAL A 47 12.70 18.70 9.09
N ILE A 48 11.96 19.68 8.57
CA ILE A 48 11.22 19.57 7.31
C ILE A 48 11.79 20.61 6.35
N SER A 49 12.32 20.17 5.21
CA SER A 49 12.95 21.04 4.22
C SER A 49 11.95 22.04 3.64
N ASP A 50 12.45 23.07 2.97
CA ASP A 50 11.62 23.88 2.09
C ASP A 50 11.13 23.05 0.89
N LEU A 51 10.04 23.54 0.29
CA LEU A 51 9.40 22.90 -0.84
C LEU A 51 10.19 23.16 -2.11
N LEU A 52 10.39 22.12 -2.93
CA LEU A 52 10.97 22.22 -4.26
C LEU A 52 9.90 21.91 -5.31
N ASP A 53 9.64 22.86 -6.20
CA ASP A 53 8.77 22.69 -7.36
C ASP A 53 9.56 22.00 -8.49
N LEU A 54 9.18 20.75 -8.81
CA LEU A 54 9.88 19.99 -9.84
C LEU A 54 9.59 20.51 -11.26
N HIS A 55 8.44 21.15 -11.48
CA HIS A 55 8.15 21.80 -12.75
C HIS A 55 9.08 23.00 -12.96
N ALA A 56 9.18 23.87 -11.97
CA ALA A 56 10.07 25.03 -12.05
C ALA A 56 11.55 24.62 -12.20
N ALA A 57 11.97 23.55 -11.51
CA ALA A 57 13.36 23.10 -11.54
C ALA A 57 13.76 22.36 -12.83
N CYS A 58 12.85 21.56 -13.40
CA CYS A 58 13.18 20.63 -14.50
C CYS A 58 12.44 20.94 -15.81
N GLY A 59 11.48 21.87 -15.82
CA GLY A 59 10.68 22.20 -17.00
C GLY A 59 9.70 21.10 -17.43
N VAL A 60 9.39 20.15 -16.54
CA VAL A 60 8.49 19.01 -16.82
C VAL A 60 7.16 19.16 -16.08
N VAL A 61 6.08 18.69 -16.69
CA VAL A 61 4.72 18.76 -16.14
C VAL A 61 4.19 17.33 -16.07
N SER A 62 3.57 16.95 -14.96
CA SER A 62 2.88 15.66 -14.86
C SER A 62 1.50 15.71 -15.48
N CYS A 63 0.90 14.56 -15.76
CA CYS A 63 -0.51 14.51 -16.17
C CYS A 63 -1.38 13.96 -15.03
N GLY A 64 -2.71 14.01 -15.20
CA GLY A 64 -3.63 13.44 -14.21
C GLY A 64 -3.53 11.91 -14.08
N ARG A 65 -2.86 11.23 -15.03
CA ARG A 65 -2.67 9.77 -15.05
C ARG A 65 -1.64 9.37 -14.00
N GLY A 66 -1.84 8.20 -13.39
CA GLY A 66 -0.88 7.67 -12.40
C GLY A 66 -0.74 8.50 -11.12
N THR A 67 -1.72 9.37 -10.81
CA THR A 67 -1.76 10.13 -9.55
C THR A 67 -2.42 9.37 -8.40
N HIS A 68 -2.95 8.17 -8.67
CA HIS A 68 -3.71 7.39 -7.69
C HIS A 68 -2.80 6.64 -6.70
N GLY A 69 -3.00 6.87 -5.40
CA GLY A 69 -2.55 5.98 -4.33
C GLY A 69 -1.09 6.12 -3.89
N GLY A 70 -0.85 5.93 -2.59
CA GLY A 70 0.45 5.76 -1.95
C GLY A 70 1.11 4.41 -2.22
N THR A 71 0.38 3.48 -2.83
CA THR A 71 0.90 2.18 -3.27
C THR A 71 2.00 2.30 -4.32
N GLN A 72 2.00 3.41 -5.04
CA GLN A 72 2.92 3.63 -6.13
C GLN A 72 4.22 4.21 -5.60
N SER A 73 5.30 3.42 -5.72
CA SER A 73 6.68 3.81 -5.46
C SER A 73 7.14 4.92 -6.42
N ARG A 74 6.73 6.16 -6.21
CA ARG A 74 7.10 7.30 -7.07
C ARG A 74 8.42 7.96 -6.70
N ILE A 75 8.97 7.68 -5.52
CA ILE A 75 10.23 8.26 -5.06
C ILE A 75 11.04 7.22 -4.27
N CYS A 76 12.32 7.05 -4.59
CA CYS A 76 13.24 6.24 -3.80
C CYS A 76 14.45 7.08 -3.36
N HIS A 77 15.01 6.73 -2.21
CA HIS A 77 16.16 7.40 -1.61
C HIS A 77 17.42 6.55 -1.73
N THR A 78 18.52 7.19 -2.10
CA THR A 78 19.86 6.60 -2.17
C THR A 78 20.87 7.54 -1.51
N SER A 79 22.05 7.04 -1.20
CA SER A 79 23.20 7.83 -0.74
C SER A 79 23.67 8.88 -1.75
N HIS A 80 23.17 8.86 -2.99
CA HIS A 80 23.54 9.78 -4.07
C HIS A 80 22.42 10.80 -4.40
N GLY A 81 21.30 10.75 -3.67
CA GLY A 81 20.14 11.62 -3.85
C GLY A 81 18.83 10.83 -3.94
N ALA A 82 17.73 11.58 -3.99
CA ALA A 82 16.40 11.04 -4.21
C ALA A 82 16.11 10.94 -5.71
N TYR A 83 15.36 9.92 -6.11
CA TYR A 83 14.94 9.71 -7.48
C TYR A 83 13.43 9.63 -7.53
N ALA A 84 12.81 10.54 -8.28
CA ALA A 84 11.37 10.62 -8.43
C ALA A 84 10.96 10.28 -9.86
N SER A 85 9.86 9.55 -10.02
CA SER A 85 9.29 9.27 -11.33
C SER A 85 7.77 9.42 -11.34
N PHE A 86 7.27 10.00 -12.43
CA PHE A 86 5.85 10.29 -12.62
C PHE A 86 5.50 10.36 -14.12
N LEU A 87 4.22 10.15 -14.41
CA LEU A 87 3.68 10.24 -15.76
C LEU A 87 3.43 11.68 -16.19
N ALA A 88 3.56 11.91 -17.49
CA ALA A 88 3.35 13.17 -18.18
C ALA A 88 2.75 12.93 -19.57
N GLU A 89 2.45 14.01 -20.28
CA GLU A 89 2.04 13.98 -21.69
C GLU A 89 3.10 14.70 -22.53
N ASP A 90 3.49 14.10 -23.66
CA ASP A 90 4.33 14.77 -24.64
C ASP A 90 3.52 15.76 -25.50
N LYS A 91 4.20 16.42 -26.44
CA LYS A 91 3.58 17.44 -27.32
C LYS A 91 2.49 16.88 -28.25
N GLU A 92 2.48 15.57 -28.46
CA GLU A 92 1.52 14.86 -29.32
C GLU A 92 0.38 14.23 -28.49
N GLY A 93 0.39 14.41 -27.17
CA GLY A 93 -0.57 13.79 -26.25
C GLY A 93 -0.26 12.33 -25.91
N GLY A 94 0.91 11.84 -26.31
CA GLY A 94 1.44 10.54 -25.92
C GLY A 94 1.81 10.52 -24.44
N THR A 95 1.61 9.37 -23.78
CA THR A 95 2.03 9.23 -22.38
C THR A 95 3.53 8.96 -22.31
N VAL A 96 4.22 9.78 -21.53
CA VAL A 96 5.62 9.61 -21.19
C VAL A 96 5.77 9.50 -19.68
N PHE A 97 6.91 9.01 -19.22
CA PHE A 97 7.31 9.21 -17.83
C PHE A 97 8.60 10.02 -17.78
N HIS A 98 8.78 10.73 -16.67
CA HIS A 98 10.02 11.44 -16.34
C HIS A 98 10.72 10.75 -15.17
N LEU A 99 12.05 10.71 -15.20
CA LEU A 99 12.90 10.37 -14.07
C LEU A 99 13.71 11.60 -13.68
N VAL A 100 13.48 12.08 -12.46
CA VAL A 100 14.13 13.26 -11.90
C VAL A 100 15.02 12.83 -10.75
N ARG A 101 16.24 13.35 -10.70
CA ARG A 101 17.12 13.24 -9.52
C ARG A 101 17.06 14.53 -8.72
N ILE A 102 16.92 14.39 -7.41
CA ILE A 102 16.88 15.49 -6.45
C ILE A 102 18.06 15.33 -5.49
N ARG A 103 18.88 16.38 -5.39
CA ARG A 103 20.08 16.37 -4.55
C ARG A 103 20.42 17.80 -4.12
N GLU A 104 20.75 17.96 -2.84
CA GLU A 104 21.25 19.23 -2.29
C GLU A 104 20.34 20.43 -2.60
N GLY A 105 19.02 20.23 -2.51
CA GLY A 105 18.03 21.29 -2.78
C GLY A 105 17.81 21.61 -4.26
N SER A 106 18.42 20.85 -5.17
CA SER A 106 18.24 21.00 -6.62
C SER A 106 17.61 19.75 -7.23
N ALA A 107 16.95 19.91 -8.39
CA ALA A 107 16.43 18.79 -9.17
C ALA A 107 16.89 18.88 -10.63
N SER A 108 17.16 17.73 -11.24
CA SER A 108 17.54 17.60 -12.64
C SER A 108 16.79 16.45 -13.31
N LEU A 109 16.22 16.70 -14.48
CA LEU A 109 15.67 15.66 -15.35
C LEU A 109 16.81 14.77 -15.86
N LEU A 110 16.72 13.46 -15.60
CA LEU A 110 17.70 12.48 -16.07
C LEU A 110 17.23 11.74 -17.31
N HIS A 111 15.94 11.40 -17.35
CA HIS A 111 15.40 10.59 -18.43
C HIS A 111 13.93 10.90 -18.70
N SER A 112 13.53 10.73 -19.94
CA SER A 112 12.14 10.78 -20.38
C SER A 112 11.93 9.72 -21.43
N ALA A 113 10.87 8.92 -21.31
CA ALA A 113 10.55 7.89 -22.29
C ALA A 113 9.04 7.70 -22.43
N ALA A 114 8.63 7.36 -23.65
CA ALA A 114 7.26 6.97 -23.94
C ALA A 114 6.89 5.68 -23.23
N THR A 115 5.62 5.55 -22.84
CA THR A 115 5.12 4.38 -22.14
C THR A 115 3.68 4.06 -22.55
N PRO A 116 3.29 2.77 -22.65
CA PRO A 116 1.91 2.38 -22.90
C PRO A 116 1.03 2.51 -21.65
N LEU A 117 1.59 2.96 -20.51
CA LEU A 117 0.83 3.18 -19.29
C LEU A 117 -0.29 4.19 -19.52
N THR A 118 -1.49 3.83 -19.06
CA THR A 118 -2.68 4.70 -19.13
C THR A 118 -3.49 4.58 -17.83
N GLY A 119 -4.40 5.54 -17.62
CA GLY A 119 -5.35 5.53 -16.52
C GLY A 119 -4.69 5.67 -15.14
N ALA A 120 -5.06 4.78 -14.22
CA ALA A 120 -4.67 4.85 -12.82
C ALA A 120 -3.27 4.29 -12.50
N ASN A 121 -2.65 3.58 -13.45
CA ASN A 121 -1.31 3.02 -13.29
C ASN A 121 -0.25 4.12 -13.33
N SER A 122 0.85 3.89 -12.62
CA SER A 122 2.03 4.76 -12.67
C SER A 122 3.28 3.93 -12.94
N VAL A 123 4.38 4.63 -13.11
CA VAL A 123 5.72 4.07 -13.05
C VAL A 123 6.16 3.90 -11.60
N HIS A 124 7.03 2.92 -11.37
CA HIS A 124 7.61 2.65 -10.05
C HIS A 124 9.12 2.85 -10.12
N VAL A 125 9.65 3.74 -9.30
CA VAL A 125 11.10 3.88 -9.09
C VAL A 125 11.53 3.03 -7.90
N LEU A 126 12.57 2.24 -8.10
CA LEU A 126 13.12 1.28 -7.15
C LEU A 126 14.64 1.45 -7.12
N SER A 127 15.28 1.11 -6.00
CA SER A 127 16.73 0.99 -5.91
C SER A 127 17.16 -0.38 -5.42
N ASP A 128 18.18 -0.97 -6.06
CA ASP A 128 18.73 -2.26 -5.64
C ASP A 128 19.72 -2.12 -4.47
N ALA A 129 20.31 -3.24 -4.03
CA ALA A 129 21.24 -3.25 -2.89
C ALA A 129 22.59 -2.58 -3.19
N GLN A 130 22.87 -2.26 -4.46
CA GLN A 130 24.03 -1.48 -4.92
C GLN A 130 23.65 -0.01 -5.18
N GLU A 131 22.39 0.36 -4.89
CA GLU A 131 21.80 1.66 -5.11
C GLU A 131 21.73 2.06 -6.59
N ASN A 132 21.70 1.09 -7.52
CA ASN A 132 21.30 1.39 -8.89
C ASN A 132 19.80 1.63 -8.93
N VAL A 133 19.38 2.55 -9.80
CA VAL A 133 17.98 2.98 -9.88
C VAL A 133 17.29 2.31 -11.06
N HIS A 134 16.12 1.75 -10.80
CA HIS A 134 15.30 1.02 -11.77
C HIS A 134 13.93 1.68 -11.83
N VAL A 135 13.50 2.12 -13.02
CA VAL A 135 12.13 2.56 -13.25
C VAL A 135 11.37 1.45 -13.96
N LEU A 136 10.38 0.87 -13.27
CA LEU A 136 9.46 -0.10 -13.82
C LEU A 136 8.25 0.62 -14.44
N ALA A 137 8.12 0.48 -15.75
CA ALA A 137 6.91 0.79 -16.50
C ALA A 137 6.15 -0.51 -16.80
N ALA A 138 5.14 -0.81 -15.99
CA ALA A 138 4.35 -2.05 -16.08
C ALA A 138 2.94 -1.73 -16.62
N GLY A 139 2.82 -1.71 -17.95
CA GLY A 139 1.59 -1.44 -18.69
C GLY A 139 0.95 -2.69 -19.29
N VAL A 140 -0.02 -2.46 -20.17
CA VAL A 140 -0.75 -3.51 -20.88
C VAL A 140 -0.89 -3.11 -22.34
N VAL A 141 -0.74 -4.08 -23.23
CA VAL A 141 -0.98 -3.93 -24.67
C VAL A 141 -1.95 -5.01 -25.12
N SER A 142 -2.73 -4.73 -26.17
CA SER A 142 -3.62 -5.72 -26.80
C SER A 142 -3.03 -6.16 -28.13
N VAL A 143 -2.78 -7.46 -28.27
CA VAL A 143 -2.27 -8.10 -29.49
C VAL A 143 -3.26 -9.17 -29.90
N ASP A 144 -3.81 -9.06 -31.12
CA ASP A 144 -4.83 -9.96 -31.66
C ASP A 144 -6.07 -10.10 -30.75
N GLY A 145 -6.47 -8.99 -30.11
CA GLY A 145 -7.61 -8.95 -29.18
C GLY A 145 -7.34 -9.63 -27.84
N ARG A 146 -6.08 -9.99 -27.54
CA ARG A 146 -5.65 -10.55 -26.26
C ARG A 146 -4.70 -9.60 -25.57
N GLU A 147 -4.98 -9.31 -24.31
CA GLU A 147 -4.09 -8.49 -23.49
C GLU A 147 -2.76 -9.23 -23.23
N ARG A 148 -1.68 -8.47 -23.11
CA ARG A 148 -0.34 -8.91 -22.71
C ARG A 148 0.23 -7.89 -21.74
N ALA A 149 1.02 -8.35 -20.77
CA ALA A 149 1.78 -7.44 -19.93
C ALA A 149 2.88 -6.78 -20.78
N SER A 150 2.90 -5.45 -20.81
CA SER A 150 3.99 -4.67 -21.40
C SER A 150 4.89 -4.22 -20.26
N LEU A 151 6.06 -4.86 -20.16
CA LEU A 151 6.96 -4.71 -19.04
C LEU A 151 8.22 -4.01 -19.54
N CYS A 152 8.65 -2.94 -18.89
CA CYS A 152 9.99 -2.42 -19.13
C CYS A 152 10.66 -1.92 -17.84
N ILE A 153 11.92 -2.32 -17.65
CA ILE A 153 12.83 -1.72 -16.67
C ILE A 153 13.74 -0.74 -17.39
N HIS A 154 13.73 0.51 -16.97
CA HIS A 154 14.75 1.50 -17.30
C HIS A 154 15.77 1.52 -16.18
N HIS A 155 16.94 0.95 -16.43
CA HIS A 155 18.03 0.86 -15.48
C HIS A 155 18.97 2.04 -15.68
N LEU A 156 19.07 2.89 -14.67
CA LEU A 156 20.04 3.98 -14.60
C LEU A 156 21.30 3.45 -13.91
N ASP A 157 22.36 3.29 -14.70
CA ASP A 157 23.68 2.96 -14.19
C ASP A 157 24.26 4.16 -13.45
N ARG A 158 24.59 3.96 -12.18
CA ARG A 158 24.99 5.07 -11.29
C ARG A 158 26.34 5.69 -11.66
N GLU A 159 27.26 4.91 -12.25
CA GLU A 159 28.64 5.33 -12.50
C GLU A 159 28.75 6.12 -13.80
N SER A 160 28.11 5.61 -14.85
CA SER A 160 28.10 6.20 -16.18
C SER A 160 26.97 7.22 -16.38
N GLY A 161 25.92 7.16 -15.57
CA GLY A 161 24.68 7.93 -15.77
C GLY A 161 23.88 7.49 -17.00
N THR A 162 24.25 6.38 -17.63
CA THR A 162 23.56 5.86 -18.82
C THR A 162 22.29 5.12 -18.42
N VAL A 163 21.27 5.19 -19.28
CA VAL A 163 20.01 4.47 -19.10
C VAL A 163 19.92 3.33 -20.11
N THR A 164 19.87 2.09 -19.64
CA THR A 164 19.55 0.92 -20.45
C THR A 164 18.11 0.50 -20.22
N HIS A 165 17.50 -0.16 -21.22
CA HIS A 165 16.11 -0.60 -21.13
C HIS A 165 16.00 -2.10 -21.38
N HIS A 166 15.17 -2.74 -20.56
CA HIS A 166 14.94 -4.18 -20.59
C HIS A 166 13.44 -4.42 -20.66
N CYS A 167 12.91 -4.50 -21.88
CA CYS A 167 11.48 -4.64 -22.11
C CYS A 167 11.09 -6.05 -22.55
N ALA A 168 9.88 -6.48 -22.21
CA ALA A 168 9.27 -7.72 -22.65
C ALA A 168 7.75 -7.59 -22.76
N GLU A 169 7.16 -8.33 -23.70
CA GLU A 169 5.71 -8.49 -23.79
C GLU A 169 5.32 -9.93 -23.48
N ILE A 170 4.73 -10.15 -22.30
CA ILE A 170 4.50 -11.50 -21.79
C ILE A 170 2.99 -11.78 -21.70
N PRO A 171 2.50 -12.88 -22.30
CA PRO A 171 1.12 -13.28 -22.14
C PRO A 171 0.91 -13.84 -20.74
N PHE A 172 -0.20 -13.47 -20.11
CA PHE A 172 -0.56 -13.93 -18.77
C PHE A 172 -1.67 -14.98 -18.78
N GLY A 173 -2.50 -15.02 -19.83
CA GLY A 173 -3.48 -16.09 -20.04
C GLY A 173 -4.78 -15.97 -19.24
N HIS A 174 -5.08 -14.81 -18.63
CA HIS A 174 -6.37 -14.54 -17.96
C HIS A 174 -7.17 -13.47 -18.74
N GLY A 175 -8.42 -13.20 -18.32
CA GLY A 175 -9.37 -12.34 -19.05
C GLY A 175 -8.97 -10.86 -19.15
N THR A 176 -9.83 -10.07 -19.79
CA THR A 176 -9.66 -8.62 -19.96
C THR A 176 -9.87 -7.84 -18.67
N SER A 177 -9.34 -6.61 -18.59
CA SER A 177 -9.47 -5.66 -17.46
C SER A 177 -8.35 -5.72 -16.42
N PHE A 178 -7.16 -5.27 -16.83
CA PHE A 178 -6.14 -4.79 -15.89
C PHE A 178 -6.37 -3.33 -15.54
N GLY A 179 -6.39 -3.04 -14.25
CA GLY A 179 -6.50 -1.66 -13.76
C GLY A 179 -5.29 -1.21 -12.95
N TYR A 180 -4.52 -2.14 -12.36
CA TYR A 180 -3.60 -1.82 -11.29
C TYR A 180 -2.32 -2.63 -11.38
N SER A 181 -1.20 -1.94 -11.59
CA SER A 181 0.15 -2.48 -11.43
C SER A 181 0.82 -1.93 -10.17
N SER A 182 1.74 -2.72 -9.63
CA SER A 182 2.53 -2.42 -8.45
C SER A 182 3.89 -3.09 -8.57
N ALA A 183 4.82 -2.70 -7.72
CA ALA A 183 6.19 -3.19 -7.76
C ALA A 183 6.65 -3.71 -6.40
N GLY A 184 7.46 -4.75 -6.41
CA GLY A 184 8.25 -5.20 -5.26
C GLY A 184 9.70 -5.41 -5.67
N ILE A 185 10.64 -5.22 -4.76
CA ILE A 185 12.05 -5.54 -4.97
C ILE A 185 12.54 -6.48 -3.86
N ASP A 186 13.23 -7.55 -4.26
CA ASP A 186 13.90 -8.49 -3.38
C ASP A 186 15.41 -8.41 -3.59
N TRP A 187 16.07 -7.68 -2.70
CA TRP A 187 17.52 -7.53 -2.75
C TRP A 187 18.28 -8.82 -2.47
N ALA A 188 17.76 -9.66 -1.59
CA ALA A 188 18.40 -10.90 -1.22
C ALA A 188 18.40 -11.89 -2.39
N GLN A 189 17.29 -11.93 -3.13
CA GLN A 189 17.14 -12.77 -4.33
C GLN A 189 17.55 -12.07 -5.62
N LYS A 190 17.92 -10.78 -5.57
CA LYS A 190 18.28 -9.93 -6.73
C LYS A 190 17.18 -9.92 -7.79
N ARG A 191 15.95 -9.60 -7.39
CA ARG A 191 14.77 -9.61 -8.27
C ARG A 191 13.92 -8.37 -8.11
N ILE A 192 13.31 -7.94 -9.21
CA ILE A 192 12.19 -6.99 -9.20
C ILE A 192 10.94 -7.74 -9.65
N TYR A 193 9.81 -7.47 -9.02
CA TYR A 193 8.51 -8.04 -9.33
C TYR A 193 7.56 -6.96 -9.83
N ALA A 194 7.00 -7.15 -11.02
CA ALA A 194 5.83 -6.41 -11.46
C ALA A 194 4.59 -7.21 -11.10
N VAL A 195 3.74 -6.64 -10.25
CA VAL A 195 2.51 -7.29 -9.73
C VAL A 195 1.31 -6.60 -10.35
N TYR A 196 0.44 -7.38 -10.98
CA TYR A 196 -0.79 -6.94 -11.60
C TYR A 196 -1.98 -7.47 -10.82
N SER A 197 -2.99 -6.62 -10.68
CA SER A 197 -4.33 -6.99 -10.23
C SER A 197 -5.34 -6.73 -11.33
N GLY A 198 -6.25 -7.67 -11.52
CA GLY A 198 -7.32 -7.51 -12.49
C GLY A 198 -8.50 -8.46 -12.26
N GLY A 199 -9.35 -8.53 -13.27
CA GLY A 199 -10.63 -9.24 -13.21
C GLY A 199 -11.68 -8.47 -12.41
N ASP A 200 -12.78 -9.15 -12.08
CA ASP A 200 -13.83 -8.62 -11.20
C ASP A 200 -14.24 -9.73 -10.22
N ALA A 201 -14.90 -10.77 -10.75
CA ALA A 201 -15.27 -12.01 -10.08
C ALA A 201 -15.28 -13.15 -11.13
N PRO A 202 -14.23 -14.00 -11.20
CA PRO A 202 -13.06 -14.00 -10.33
C PRO A 202 -12.16 -12.77 -10.55
N GLY A 203 -11.43 -12.39 -9.51
CA GLY A 203 -10.27 -11.52 -9.63
C GLY A 203 -8.99 -12.34 -9.73
N TYR A 204 -7.85 -11.69 -9.90
CA TYR A 204 -6.54 -12.37 -9.86
C TYR A 204 -5.41 -11.44 -9.41
N PHE A 205 -4.32 -12.05 -8.95
CA PHE A 205 -2.99 -11.45 -9.01
C PHE A 205 -2.13 -12.19 -10.02
N ALA A 206 -1.33 -11.44 -10.79
CA ALA A 206 -0.28 -12.00 -11.63
C ALA A 206 1.03 -11.28 -11.32
N TRP A 207 2.15 -12.00 -11.23
CA TRP A 207 3.45 -11.35 -11.09
C TRP A 207 4.47 -11.85 -12.09
N PHE A 208 5.30 -10.92 -12.53
CA PHE A 208 6.39 -11.12 -13.47
C PHE A 208 7.70 -10.81 -12.76
N THR A 209 8.72 -11.64 -13.02
CA THR A 209 10.01 -11.52 -12.36
C THR A 209 11.04 -10.98 -13.33
N PHE A 210 11.68 -9.89 -12.95
CA PHE A 210 12.90 -9.39 -13.57
C PHE A 210 14.09 -9.83 -12.72
N ASP A 211 15.03 -10.53 -13.34
CA ASP A 211 16.25 -11.01 -12.70
C ASP A 211 17.36 -9.96 -12.86
N LEU A 212 17.84 -9.40 -11.74
CA LEU A 212 18.84 -8.33 -11.73
C LEU A 212 20.25 -8.84 -12.08
N ALA A 213 20.51 -10.14 -12.01
CA ALA A 213 21.83 -10.69 -12.33
C ALA A 213 22.01 -10.85 -13.85
N THR A 214 20.95 -11.27 -14.54
CA THR A 214 20.91 -11.47 -15.99
C THR A 214 20.33 -10.28 -16.75
N MET A 215 19.74 -9.32 -16.02
CA MET A 215 19.05 -8.14 -16.57
C MET A 215 17.96 -8.54 -17.59
N ALA A 216 17.17 -9.56 -17.24
CA ALA A 216 16.16 -10.13 -18.13
C ALA A 216 14.87 -10.48 -17.38
N TRP A 217 13.74 -10.37 -18.09
CA TRP A 217 12.46 -10.88 -17.62
C TRP A 217 12.40 -12.40 -17.75
N LEU A 218 11.90 -13.08 -16.72
CA LEU A 218 11.53 -14.48 -16.84
C LEU A 218 10.34 -14.63 -17.79
N PRO A 219 10.31 -15.69 -18.63
CA PRO A 219 9.38 -15.77 -19.75
C PRO A 219 7.93 -16.11 -19.35
N ARG A 220 7.67 -16.44 -18.08
CA ARG A 220 6.35 -16.87 -17.60
C ARG A 220 6.01 -16.14 -16.30
N PRO A 221 4.79 -15.59 -16.18
CA PRO A 221 4.29 -15.13 -14.90
C PRO A 221 3.85 -16.31 -14.04
N VAL A 222 3.62 -16.02 -12.76
CA VAL A 222 2.75 -16.83 -11.91
C VAL A 222 1.45 -16.06 -11.70
N VAL A 223 0.33 -16.78 -11.73
CA VAL A 223 -1.00 -16.21 -11.57
C VAL A 223 -1.76 -16.96 -10.49
N ILE A 224 -2.51 -16.23 -9.67
CA ILE A 224 -3.41 -16.77 -8.65
C ILE A 224 -4.81 -16.20 -8.86
N ASP A 225 -5.80 -17.09 -8.85
CA ASP A 225 -7.20 -16.69 -8.91
C ASP A 225 -7.69 -16.32 -7.51
N LEU A 226 -8.46 -15.24 -7.47
CA LEU A 226 -9.11 -14.69 -6.30
C LEU A 226 -10.62 -14.74 -6.51
N ARG A 227 -11.38 -14.79 -5.42
CA ARG A 227 -12.84 -14.68 -5.51
C ARG A 227 -13.28 -13.35 -6.14
N TYR A 228 -12.60 -12.26 -5.77
CA TYR A 228 -12.84 -10.91 -6.26
C TYR A 228 -11.52 -10.17 -6.52
N ARG A 229 -11.55 -9.15 -7.37
CA ARG A 229 -10.40 -8.26 -7.59
C ARG A 229 -9.98 -7.61 -6.27
N HIS A 230 -8.67 -7.60 -6.03
CA HIS A 230 -8.05 -6.78 -4.99
C HIS A 230 -7.01 -5.87 -5.65
N CYS A 231 -7.09 -4.56 -5.42
CA CYS A 231 -6.27 -3.55 -6.06
C CYS A 231 -5.43 -2.76 -5.05
N TYR A 232 -4.62 -1.83 -5.57
CA TYR A 232 -3.77 -0.96 -4.75
C TYR A 232 -2.81 -1.76 -3.85
N ASN A 233 -1.91 -2.51 -4.49
CA ASN A 233 -1.05 -3.44 -3.78
C ASN A 233 0.14 -2.75 -3.10
N TYR A 234 0.38 -3.06 -1.82
CA TYR A 234 1.67 -2.86 -1.16
C TYR A 234 2.42 -4.19 -1.14
N CYS A 235 3.47 -4.30 -1.95
CA CYS A 235 4.23 -5.53 -2.13
C CYS A 235 5.55 -5.50 -1.33
N PHE A 236 5.72 -6.43 -0.39
CA PHE A 236 6.96 -6.59 0.38
C PHE A 236 7.55 -7.97 0.13
N ALA A 237 8.68 -8.03 -0.58
CA ALA A 237 9.43 -9.27 -0.69
C ALA A 237 10.01 -9.66 0.68
N ASP A 238 10.00 -10.95 1.00
CA ASP A 238 10.43 -11.43 2.31
C ASP A 238 11.91 -11.85 2.38
N GLY A 239 12.64 -11.72 1.25
CA GLY A 239 14.05 -12.08 1.11
C GLY A 239 14.32 -13.59 0.99
N ARG A 240 13.29 -14.42 1.14
CA ARG A 240 13.35 -15.89 1.10
C ARG A 240 12.62 -16.46 -0.12
N GLY A 241 12.35 -15.61 -1.11
CA GLY A 241 11.61 -15.98 -2.32
C GLY A 241 10.09 -15.89 -2.20
N GLY A 242 9.57 -15.33 -1.10
CA GLY A 242 8.16 -15.03 -0.88
C GLY A 242 7.84 -13.53 -0.95
N MET A 243 6.56 -13.20 -0.86
CA MET A 243 6.06 -11.83 -0.83
C MET A 243 4.80 -11.70 0.03
N ILE A 244 4.67 -10.58 0.73
CA ILE A 244 3.43 -10.13 1.35
C ILE A 244 2.81 -9.09 0.44
N ILE A 245 1.53 -9.24 0.14
CA ILE A 245 0.73 -8.23 -0.56
C ILE A 245 -0.39 -7.77 0.39
N LEU A 246 -0.39 -6.49 0.75
CA LEU A 246 -1.60 -5.85 1.30
C LEU A 246 -2.40 -5.27 0.14
N SER A 247 -3.70 -5.56 0.07
CA SER A 247 -4.53 -5.16 -1.07
C SER A 247 -5.98 -4.90 -0.64
N GLU A 248 -6.61 -3.92 -1.28
CA GLU A 248 -8.00 -3.52 -1.06
C GLU A 248 -8.91 -4.28 -2.01
N ARG A 249 -9.97 -4.92 -1.51
CA ARG A 249 -10.96 -5.54 -2.38
C ARG A 249 -11.73 -4.46 -3.13
N ASP A 250 -11.85 -4.60 -4.44
CA ASP A 250 -12.53 -3.65 -5.32
C ASP A 250 -13.62 -4.38 -6.11
N ILE A 251 -14.87 -4.20 -5.68
CA ILE A 251 -16.03 -4.89 -6.25
C ILE A 251 -17.06 -3.89 -6.80
N LYS A 252 -17.73 -4.29 -7.88
CA LYS A 252 -18.82 -3.50 -8.48
C LYS A 252 -19.97 -3.34 -7.48
N ASN A 253 -20.61 -2.17 -7.50
CA ASN A 253 -21.80 -1.89 -6.67
C ASN A 253 -22.88 -2.99 -6.79
N ALA A 254 -23.15 -3.45 -8.01
CA ALA A 254 -24.13 -4.50 -8.26
C ALA A 254 -23.76 -5.82 -7.56
N THR A 255 -22.46 -6.15 -7.51
CA THR A 255 -21.95 -7.35 -6.81
C THR A 255 -22.08 -7.22 -5.29
N ALA A 256 -21.89 -6.00 -4.74
CA ALA A 256 -22.20 -5.68 -3.35
C ALA A 256 -23.72 -5.59 -3.06
N GLY A 257 -24.56 -5.70 -4.10
CA GLY A 257 -26.00 -5.50 -4.04
C GLY A 257 -26.40 -4.06 -3.70
N ILE A 258 -25.56 -3.09 -4.04
CA ILE A 258 -25.84 -1.65 -3.94
C ILE A 258 -26.56 -1.22 -5.21
N THR A 259 -27.62 -0.44 -5.02
CA THR A 259 -28.55 0.02 -6.05
C THR A 259 -28.66 1.54 -6.04
N PRO A 260 -29.21 2.17 -7.08
CA PRO A 260 -29.48 3.61 -7.08
C PRO A 260 -30.42 4.09 -5.96
N ALA A 261 -31.19 3.19 -5.32
CA ALA A 261 -32.05 3.52 -4.18
C ALA A 261 -31.26 3.71 -2.88
N ASP A 262 -30.00 3.27 -2.84
CA ASP A 262 -29.12 3.36 -1.67
C ASP A 262 -28.45 4.74 -1.61
N THR A 263 -29.26 5.78 -1.41
CA THR A 263 -28.85 7.19 -1.48
C THR A 263 -27.95 7.65 -0.32
N ASN A 264 -27.82 6.84 0.74
CA ASN A 264 -27.00 7.16 1.92
C ASN A 264 -25.52 6.78 1.76
N ARG A 265 -25.11 6.22 0.61
CA ARG A 265 -23.70 5.85 0.38
C ARG A 265 -22.81 7.09 0.27
N LYS A 266 -21.63 7.06 0.90
CA LYS A 266 -20.63 8.15 0.83
C LYS A 266 -19.80 8.15 -0.45
N ILE A 267 -19.69 7.01 -1.13
CA ILE A 267 -18.85 6.86 -2.32
C ILE A 267 -19.68 7.05 -3.58
N ASP A 268 -19.33 8.05 -4.38
CA ASP A 268 -19.85 8.23 -5.74
C ASP A 268 -18.95 7.55 -6.78
N ALA A 269 -18.79 6.24 -6.65
CA ALA A 269 -18.08 5.40 -7.61
C ALA A 269 -18.96 4.21 -8.04
N ASN A 270 -18.59 3.57 -9.14
CA ASN A 270 -19.22 2.33 -9.62
C ASN A 270 -18.74 1.08 -8.86
N TYR A 271 -17.82 1.28 -7.91
CA TYR A 271 -17.14 0.25 -7.13
C TYR A 271 -17.14 0.63 -5.65
N VAL A 272 -16.90 -0.36 -4.79
CA VAL A 272 -16.69 -0.21 -3.36
C VAL A 272 -15.38 -0.88 -2.98
N TRP A 273 -14.61 -0.21 -2.11
CA TRP A 273 -13.42 -0.76 -1.47
C TRP A 273 -13.79 -1.28 -0.08
N ASP A 274 -14.39 -2.45 0.03
CA ASP A 274 -15.09 -2.85 1.27
C ASP A 274 -14.26 -3.70 2.23
N GLU A 275 -13.09 -4.18 1.81
CA GLU A 275 -12.25 -5.11 2.58
C GLU A 275 -10.77 -4.81 2.36
N LEU A 276 -9.96 -5.00 3.40
CA LEU A 276 -8.50 -4.90 3.35
C LEU A 276 -7.90 -6.22 3.85
N ARG A 277 -7.02 -6.82 3.04
CA ARG A 277 -6.51 -8.17 3.29
C ARG A 277 -5.02 -8.28 2.97
N LEU A 278 -4.33 -9.08 3.78
CA LEU A 278 -2.98 -9.57 3.53
C LEU A 278 -3.03 -10.88 2.74
N PHE A 279 -2.19 -10.99 1.73
CA PHE A 279 -1.91 -12.21 0.98
C PHE A 279 -0.45 -12.58 1.22
N LEU A 280 -0.24 -13.77 1.77
CA LEU A 280 1.07 -14.29 2.13
C LEU A 280 1.45 -15.37 1.11
N ILE A 281 2.39 -15.02 0.23
CA ILE A 281 2.93 -15.91 -0.80
C ILE A 281 4.30 -16.37 -0.32
N ARG A 282 4.45 -17.66 -0.01
CA ARG A 282 5.71 -18.20 0.56
C ARG A 282 6.76 -18.55 -0.50
N ASP A 283 6.30 -18.76 -1.72
CA ASP A 283 7.14 -19.14 -2.86
C ASP A 283 6.57 -18.49 -4.12
N LEU A 284 7.28 -17.50 -4.65
CA LEU A 284 6.90 -16.74 -5.84
C LEU A 284 7.00 -17.54 -7.15
N THR A 285 7.40 -18.81 -7.10
CA THR A 285 7.31 -19.74 -8.23
C THR A 285 6.03 -20.58 -8.21
N SER A 286 5.23 -20.46 -7.15
CA SER A 286 4.03 -21.23 -6.90
C SER A 286 2.79 -20.34 -6.79
N PRO A 287 1.61 -20.80 -7.26
CA PRO A 287 0.36 -20.07 -7.07
C PRO A 287 -0.23 -20.21 -5.65
N ALA A 288 0.47 -20.85 -4.72
CA ALA A 288 -0.01 -21.07 -3.37
C ALA A 288 0.09 -19.80 -2.51
N TYR A 289 -1.00 -19.45 -1.81
CA TYR A 289 -1.04 -18.34 -0.88
C TYR A 289 -1.91 -18.65 0.34
N THR A 290 -1.75 -17.87 1.39
CA THR A 290 -2.65 -17.80 2.55
C THR A 290 -3.07 -16.36 2.77
N THR A 291 -4.15 -16.14 3.51
CA THR A 291 -4.70 -14.79 3.72
C THR A 291 -4.90 -14.48 5.20
N VAL A 292 -4.77 -13.20 5.54
CA VAL A 292 -5.11 -12.66 6.85
C VAL A 292 -5.95 -11.40 6.64
N ASP A 293 -7.14 -11.34 7.22
CA ASP A 293 -7.98 -10.15 7.13
C ASP A 293 -7.41 -9.03 8.01
N VAL A 294 -7.36 -7.82 7.44
CA VAL A 294 -7.07 -6.60 8.20
C VAL A 294 -8.36 -5.94 8.63
N GLU A 295 -9.26 -5.77 7.67
CA GLU A 295 -10.59 -5.20 7.88
C GLU A 295 -11.58 -5.95 6.99
N ASN A 296 -12.54 -6.63 7.61
CA ASN A 296 -13.57 -7.38 6.89
C ASN A 296 -14.75 -6.47 6.51
N ALA A 297 -15.37 -6.75 5.36
CA ALA A 297 -16.57 -6.03 4.94
C ALA A 297 -17.80 -6.45 5.76
N VAL A 298 -18.42 -5.51 6.48
CA VAL A 298 -19.69 -5.73 7.19
C VAL A 298 -20.73 -4.70 6.73
N TYR A 299 -21.64 -5.15 5.86
CA TYR A 299 -22.74 -4.32 5.37
C TYR A 299 -23.93 -4.31 6.33
N ASP A 300 -24.47 -3.12 6.62
CA ASP A 300 -25.80 -2.95 7.24
C ASP A 300 -26.64 -1.97 6.42
N LYS A 301 -27.26 -2.49 5.36
CA LYS A 301 -28.09 -1.70 4.44
C LYS A 301 -29.33 -1.12 5.11
N LYS A 302 -29.83 -1.75 6.18
CA LYS A 302 -31.00 -1.24 6.93
C LYS A 302 -30.63 0.03 7.69
N ALA A 303 -29.44 0.06 8.27
CA ALA A 303 -28.87 1.24 8.90
C ALA A 303 -28.25 2.24 7.89
N GLY A 304 -28.21 1.90 6.60
CA GLY A 304 -27.59 2.73 5.56
C GLY A 304 -26.06 2.72 5.61
N LEU A 305 -25.46 1.68 6.17
CA LEU A 305 -24.01 1.54 6.32
C LEU A 305 -23.42 0.70 5.20
N TYR A 306 -22.51 1.33 4.45
CA TYR A 306 -21.83 0.77 3.30
C TYR A 306 -20.32 0.84 3.55
N PRO A 307 -19.67 -0.27 3.94
CA PRO A 307 -18.28 -0.28 4.35
C PRO A 307 -17.38 0.23 3.23
N ASN A 308 -16.43 1.06 3.62
CA ASN A 308 -15.34 1.50 2.77
C ASN A 308 -14.04 1.48 3.56
N VAL A 309 -12.96 1.00 2.95
CA VAL A 309 -11.66 0.85 3.58
C VAL A 309 -10.64 1.46 2.64
N GLN A 310 -9.93 2.48 3.12
CA GLN A 310 -8.92 3.19 2.33
C GLN A 310 -7.55 3.07 3.00
N ASN A 311 -6.67 2.32 2.36
CA ASN A 311 -5.24 2.26 2.66
C ASN A 311 -4.45 3.05 1.61
N ASN A 312 -4.85 3.00 0.34
CA ASN A 312 -4.19 3.62 -0.80
C ASN A 312 -4.08 5.15 -0.66
N ALA A 313 -5.15 5.84 -0.25
CA ALA A 313 -5.20 7.28 -0.13
C ALA A 313 -4.76 7.67 1.29
N GLN A 314 -5.47 7.16 2.28
CA GLN A 314 -5.41 7.65 3.66
C GLN A 314 -4.66 6.71 4.61
N GLY A 315 -3.84 5.81 4.08
CA GLY A 315 -3.14 4.81 4.87
C GLY A 315 -1.76 4.50 4.33
N ASP A 316 -1.15 3.48 4.90
CA ASP A 316 0.14 2.97 4.44
C ASP A 316 0.33 1.52 4.86
N ALA A 317 1.34 0.87 4.30
CA ALA A 317 1.88 -0.37 4.82
C ALA A 317 3.39 -0.23 4.97
N TYR A 318 3.94 -0.72 6.07
CA TYR A 318 5.36 -0.56 6.37
C TYR A 318 5.91 -1.75 7.15
N VAL A 319 7.00 -2.34 6.65
CA VAL A 319 7.74 -3.40 7.34
C VAL A 319 8.91 -2.79 8.10
N ASP A 320 8.85 -2.88 9.42
CA ASP A 320 9.85 -2.32 10.32
C ASP A 320 11.19 -3.08 10.28
N THR A 321 12.21 -2.57 10.97
CA THR A 321 13.53 -3.24 11.09
C THR A 321 13.49 -4.55 11.90
N ARG A 322 12.41 -4.81 12.65
CA ARG A 322 12.19 -6.06 13.41
C ARG A 322 11.37 -7.09 12.62
N GLY A 323 10.87 -6.72 11.44
CA GLY A 323 10.03 -7.55 10.58
C GLY A 323 8.55 -7.55 10.95
N HIS A 324 8.08 -6.61 11.77
CA HIS A 324 6.65 -6.38 11.97
C HIS A 324 6.07 -5.59 10.80
N LEU A 325 4.84 -5.92 10.43
CA LEU A 325 4.09 -5.18 9.43
C LEU A 325 3.11 -4.23 10.13
N HIS A 326 3.24 -2.95 9.84
CA HIS A 326 2.32 -1.91 10.27
C HIS A 326 1.41 -1.56 9.10
N VAL A 327 0.12 -1.41 9.37
CA VAL A 327 -0.89 -1.02 8.40
C VAL A 327 -1.69 0.14 8.96
N LEU A 328 -1.63 1.30 8.31
CA LEU A 328 -2.51 2.43 8.58
C LEU A 328 -3.65 2.41 7.58
N TYR A 329 -4.88 2.63 8.00
CA TYR A 329 -6.00 2.67 7.07
C TYR A 329 -7.15 3.48 7.65
N MET A 330 -8.03 3.96 6.78
CA MET A 330 -9.34 4.49 7.16
C MET A 330 -10.40 3.42 6.95
N SER A 331 -11.35 3.33 7.88
CA SER A 331 -12.56 2.52 7.75
C SER A 331 -13.79 3.43 7.89
N ASP A 332 -14.70 3.37 6.92
CA ASP A 332 -15.96 4.10 6.92
C ASP A 332 -17.14 3.15 7.01
N ASP A 333 -18.15 3.52 7.79
CA ASP A 333 -19.46 2.86 7.84
C ASP A 333 -19.39 1.32 7.91
N ASN A 334 -18.43 0.81 8.68
CA ASN A 334 -18.14 -0.61 8.83
C ASN A 334 -18.37 -1.09 10.26
N ASN A 335 -18.52 -2.41 10.45
CA ASN A 335 -18.73 -3.05 11.76
C ASN A 335 -19.87 -2.43 12.60
N GLY A 336 -20.93 -1.96 11.93
CA GLY A 336 -22.10 -1.35 12.59
C GLY A 336 -21.85 0.05 13.16
N VAL A 337 -20.72 0.69 12.83
CA VAL A 337 -20.38 2.04 13.25
C VAL A 337 -20.47 2.98 12.07
N SER A 338 -21.28 4.04 12.18
CA SER A 338 -21.29 5.10 11.17
C SER A 338 -20.15 6.09 11.39
N GLY A 339 -19.64 6.65 10.30
CA GLY A 339 -18.55 7.61 10.31
C GLY A 339 -17.26 7.04 9.74
N SER A 340 -16.23 7.87 9.73
CA SER A 340 -14.90 7.56 9.21
C SER A 340 -13.93 7.51 10.36
N VAL A 341 -13.16 6.43 10.49
CA VAL A 341 -12.15 6.29 11.53
C VAL A 341 -10.82 5.83 10.95
N GLN A 342 -9.73 6.41 11.43
CA GLN A 342 -8.37 6.00 11.12
C GLN A 342 -7.89 4.99 12.15
N ARG A 343 -7.29 3.92 11.64
CA ARG A 343 -6.83 2.77 12.42
C ARG A 343 -5.37 2.47 12.15
N HIS A 344 -4.73 1.85 13.13
CA HIS A 344 -3.40 1.27 13.01
C HIS A 344 -3.47 -0.19 13.42
N ALA A 345 -3.15 -1.08 12.48
CA ALA A 345 -2.92 -2.48 12.76
C ALA A 345 -1.42 -2.81 12.76
N MET A 346 -0.99 -3.71 13.64
CA MET A 346 0.35 -4.27 13.66
C MET A 346 0.28 -5.79 13.66
N TYR A 347 1.08 -6.39 12.78
CA TYR A 347 1.23 -7.83 12.65
C TYR A 347 2.66 -8.23 13.03
N ASP A 348 2.77 -9.32 13.78
CA ASP A 348 4.07 -9.89 14.13
C ASP A 348 4.75 -10.55 12.91
N ARG A 349 5.95 -11.13 13.11
CA ARG A 349 6.71 -11.81 12.05
C ARG A 349 6.05 -13.09 11.53
N GLN A 350 5.06 -13.59 12.25
CA GLN A 350 4.23 -14.73 11.86
C GLN A 350 2.91 -14.28 11.22
N PHE A 351 2.71 -12.96 11.05
CA PHE A 351 1.52 -12.32 10.55
C PHE A 351 0.27 -12.54 11.43
N SER A 352 0.48 -12.69 12.74
CA SER A 352 -0.60 -12.61 13.72
C SER A 352 -0.88 -11.15 14.04
N CYS A 353 -2.15 -10.75 14.02
CA CYS A 353 -2.54 -9.40 14.45
C CYS A 353 -2.33 -9.27 15.95
N VAL A 354 -1.47 -8.33 16.36
CA VAL A 354 -1.15 -8.05 17.77
C VAL A 354 -1.66 -6.69 18.23
N HIS A 355 -2.12 -5.86 17.29
CA HIS A 355 -2.74 -4.57 17.54
C HIS A 355 -3.65 -4.20 16.36
N ASN A 356 -4.84 -3.67 16.62
CA ASN A 356 -5.70 -3.04 15.61
C ASN A 356 -6.65 -2.06 16.31
N GLU A 357 -6.19 -0.85 16.57
CA GLU A 357 -6.92 0.17 17.31
C GLU A 357 -7.04 1.48 16.53
N LEU A 358 -7.84 2.40 17.07
CA LEU A 358 -7.93 3.77 16.55
C LEU A 358 -6.59 4.49 16.69
N LEU A 359 -6.21 5.23 15.65
CA LEU A 359 -5.12 6.20 15.76
C LEU A 359 -5.48 7.31 16.75
N GLY A 360 -4.49 7.78 17.51
CA GLY A 360 -4.68 8.86 18.50
C GLY A 360 -5.07 10.21 17.90
N PHE A 361 -4.99 10.36 16.57
CA PHE A 361 -5.50 11.48 15.80
C PHE A 361 -6.43 10.95 14.70
N GLN A 362 -7.45 11.72 14.33
CA GLN A 362 -8.56 11.28 13.46
C GLN A 362 -8.82 12.32 12.35
N ASP A 363 -7.76 12.79 11.73
CA ASP A 363 -7.81 13.86 10.74
C ASP A 363 -7.71 13.25 9.34
N ALA A 364 -8.68 13.50 8.43
CA ALA A 364 -8.67 12.95 7.07
C ALA A 364 -7.40 13.33 6.28
N HIS A 365 -6.38 12.49 6.32
CA HIS A 365 -5.02 12.79 5.85
C HIS A 365 -4.46 11.65 5.00
N ALA A 366 -3.58 11.99 4.06
CA ALA A 366 -2.57 11.08 3.56
C ALA A 366 -1.66 10.70 4.74
N MET A 367 -1.39 9.42 4.95
CA MET A 367 -0.47 8.99 6.00
C MET A 367 0.59 8.09 5.40
N ARG A 368 1.86 8.32 5.73
CA ARG A 368 2.96 7.42 5.36
C ARG A 368 3.84 7.15 6.57
N MET A 369 4.29 5.93 6.72
CA MET A 369 5.11 5.52 7.84
C MET A 369 6.60 5.59 7.48
N ALA A 370 7.39 5.95 8.48
CA ALA A 370 8.83 5.94 8.43
C ALA A 370 9.41 5.41 9.74
N GLN A 371 10.68 5.00 9.69
CA GLN A 371 11.42 4.57 10.87
C GLN A 371 12.81 5.19 10.80
N SER A 372 13.23 5.87 11.87
CA SER A 372 14.61 6.36 12.02
C SER A 372 15.59 5.20 12.19
N THR A 373 16.88 5.48 12.01
CA THR A 373 17.99 4.52 12.22
C THR A 373 18.03 3.93 13.62
N CYS A 374 17.52 4.64 14.64
CA CYS A 374 17.42 4.11 16.02
C CYS A 374 16.16 3.24 16.26
N GLY A 375 15.34 2.99 15.24
CA GLY A 375 14.16 2.14 15.32
C GLY A 375 12.87 2.87 15.74
N ARG A 376 12.90 4.18 16.02
CA ARG A 376 11.69 4.95 16.33
C ARG A 376 10.81 5.16 15.10
N HIS A 377 9.51 4.91 15.26
CA HIS A 377 8.50 5.09 14.21
C HIS A 377 7.98 6.52 14.11
N TYR A 378 7.59 6.90 12.90
CA TYR A 378 6.97 8.18 12.58
C TYR A 378 5.83 7.99 11.58
N ILE A 379 4.81 8.84 11.66
CA ILE A 379 3.78 9.00 10.63
C ILE A 379 3.92 10.41 10.04
N ILE A 380 4.12 10.47 8.73
CA ILE A 380 4.11 11.67 7.92
C ILE A 380 2.68 11.84 7.41
N ALA A 381 2.00 12.88 7.89
CA ALA A 381 0.60 13.13 7.59
C ALA A 381 0.44 14.44 6.80
N MET A 382 -0.38 14.41 5.75
CA MET A 382 -0.69 15.57 4.92
C MET A 382 -2.19 15.64 4.63
N PRO A 383 -2.87 16.78 4.84
CA PRO A 383 -4.28 16.91 4.51
C PRO A 383 -4.50 16.97 3.00
N TYR A 384 -5.72 16.61 2.59
CA TYR A 384 -6.21 16.75 1.23
C TYR A 384 -7.18 17.91 1.12
N ARG A 385 -7.22 18.57 -0.05
CA ARG A 385 -8.18 19.65 -0.33
C ARG A 385 -8.13 20.82 0.69
N GLU A 386 -7.01 20.92 1.41
CA GLU A 386 -6.66 22.01 2.30
C GLU A 386 -5.29 22.56 1.91
N THR A 387 -4.95 23.75 2.39
CA THR A 387 -3.60 24.32 2.19
C THR A 387 -2.52 23.36 2.68
N ALA A 388 -1.51 23.15 1.82
CA ALA A 388 -0.43 22.21 2.02
C ALA A 388 0.29 22.45 3.36
N ARG A 389 0.22 21.44 4.23
CA ARG A 389 0.99 21.35 5.46
C ARG A 389 1.39 19.90 5.69
N VAL A 390 2.52 19.68 6.32
CA VAL A 390 2.94 18.34 6.75
C VAL A 390 3.03 18.32 8.26
N ARG A 391 2.45 17.27 8.86
CA ARG A 391 2.53 16.95 10.28
C ARG A 391 3.31 15.66 10.45
N ILE A 392 4.26 15.66 11.37
CA ILE A 392 5.07 14.51 11.71
C ILE A 392 4.67 14.04 13.09
N TRP A 393 4.13 12.84 13.18
CA TRP A 393 3.74 12.20 14.43
C TRP A 393 4.81 11.19 14.82
N GLY A 394 5.50 11.43 15.93
CA GLY A 394 6.53 10.53 16.43
C GLY A 394 5.97 9.52 17.42
N ALA A 395 6.39 8.26 17.31
CA ALA A 395 6.02 7.22 18.25
C ALA A 395 6.48 7.56 19.67
N THR A 396 5.69 7.16 20.65
CA THR A 396 5.93 7.37 22.09
C THR A 396 6.50 6.11 22.75
N ASP A 397 6.18 4.94 22.21
CA ASP A 397 6.68 3.62 22.64
C ASP A 397 7.65 3.00 21.61
N ASP A 398 8.20 1.82 21.94
CA ASP A 398 9.18 1.11 21.11
C ASP A 398 8.57 0.18 20.06
N GLN A 399 7.25 -0.01 20.10
CA GLN A 399 6.49 -0.77 19.12
C GLN A 399 5.83 0.15 18.08
N GLY A 400 5.86 1.47 18.28
CA GLY A 400 5.22 2.42 17.39
C GLY A 400 3.71 2.33 17.40
N LEU A 401 3.08 2.15 18.57
CA LEU A 401 1.61 2.01 18.68
C LEU A 401 0.92 3.32 19.15
N GLY A 402 1.62 4.16 19.91
CA GLY A 402 1.14 5.46 20.38
C GLY A 402 1.94 6.61 19.77
N TYR A 403 1.27 7.69 19.37
CA TYR A 403 1.88 8.80 18.63
C TYR A 403 1.55 10.18 19.22
N THR A 404 2.51 11.10 19.13
CA THR A 404 2.34 12.51 19.47
C THR A 404 2.95 13.40 18.38
N LEU A 405 2.41 14.60 18.17
CA LEU A 405 2.93 15.54 17.18
C LEU A 405 4.38 15.93 17.53
N ALA A 406 5.31 15.57 16.64
CA ALA A 406 6.74 15.83 16.77
C ALA A 406 7.19 17.06 15.96
N GLY A 407 6.44 17.45 14.93
CA GLY A 407 6.70 18.65 14.13
C GLY A 407 5.57 18.95 13.14
N GLU A 408 5.44 20.20 12.75
CA GLU A 408 4.54 20.65 11.69
C GLU A 408 5.26 21.69 10.83
N LYS A 409 5.04 21.68 9.52
CA LYS A 409 5.40 22.77 8.61
C LYS A 409 4.23 23.08 7.71
N ARG A 410 3.90 24.38 7.60
CA ARG A 410 2.96 24.90 6.61
C ARG A 410 3.78 25.42 5.43
N PHE A 411 3.38 25.03 4.23
CA PHE A 411 3.95 25.58 3.02
C PHE A 411 3.03 26.75 2.65
N ASP A 412 3.41 27.98 2.99
CA ASP A 412 2.61 29.20 2.80
C ASP A 412 2.51 29.60 1.31
N THR A 413 2.07 28.66 0.46
CA THR A 413 2.08 28.73 -0.99
C THR A 413 0.67 28.77 -1.59
N GLY A 414 -0.37 28.51 -0.79
CA GLY A 414 -1.75 28.34 -1.27
C GLY A 414 -1.99 27.02 -2.01
N LEU A 415 -0.97 26.19 -2.17
CA LEU A 415 -1.08 24.88 -2.81
C LEU A 415 -2.03 23.97 -2.03
N THR A 416 -2.83 23.18 -2.75
CA THR A 416 -3.82 22.29 -2.17
C THR A 416 -3.58 20.86 -2.70
N PRO A 417 -2.97 19.96 -1.90
CA PRO A 417 -2.68 18.61 -2.34
C PRO A 417 -3.91 17.90 -2.89
N THR A 418 -3.75 17.30 -4.06
CA THR A 418 -4.80 16.51 -4.69
C THR A 418 -4.78 15.07 -4.17
N TYR A 419 -5.88 14.36 -4.40
CA TYR A 419 -6.19 13.05 -3.82
C TYR A 419 -5.02 12.04 -3.88
N ALA A 420 -4.83 11.28 -2.79
CA ALA A 420 -4.00 10.08 -2.67
C ALA A 420 -2.50 10.18 -3.04
N GLY A 421 -1.95 11.38 -3.20
CA GLY A 421 -0.68 11.56 -3.90
C GLY A 421 0.61 11.60 -3.07
N LEU A 422 0.55 11.61 -1.73
CA LEU A 422 1.78 11.59 -0.93
C LEU A 422 2.54 10.28 -1.19
N ALA A 423 3.74 10.36 -1.72
CA ALA A 423 4.67 9.26 -1.85
C ALA A 423 5.88 9.54 -0.98
N VAL A 424 6.45 8.49 -0.39
CA VAL A 424 7.66 8.60 0.43
C VAL A 424 8.69 7.55 0.02
N SER A 425 9.96 7.89 0.20
CA SER A 425 11.04 6.91 0.20
C SER A 425 10.81 5.94 1.35
N CYS A 426 10.73 4.65 1.04
CA CYS A 426 10.45 3.63 2.04
C CYS A 426 11.14 2.30 1.68
N PRO A 427 11.31 1.38 2.63
CA PRO A 427 12.01 0.12 2.35
C PRO A 427 11.38 -0.71 1.23
N ARG A 428 10.08 -0.55 0.97
CA ARG A 428 9.34 -1.24 -0.08
C ARG A 428 9.92 -1.04 -1.48
N ASN A 429 10.42 0.16 -1.76
CA ASN A 429 11.02 0.49 -3.05
C ASN A 429 12.54 0.39 -3.03
N GLY A 430 13.11 -0.21 -1.99
CA GLY A 430 14.54 -0.32 -1.82
C GLY A 430 15.21 1.02 -1.48
N SER A 431 14.50 1.96 -0.88
CA SER A 431 15.18 3.14 -0.33
C SER A 431 16.18 2.73 0.75
N VAL A 432 17.33 3.40 0.79
CA VAL A 432 18.26 3.31 1.91
C VAL A 432 17.52 3.68 3.20
N ARG A 433 17.76 2.92 4.27
CA ARG A 433 17.16 3.18 5.59
C ARG A 433 18.11 4.07 6.40
N ASP A 434 17.95 5.38 6.25
CA ASP A 434 18.60 6.39 7.08
C ASP A 434 17.56 7.31 7.74
N ASP A 435 18.03 8.42 8.31
CA ASP A 435 17.20 9.40 8.99
C ASP A 435 16.60 10.45 8.03
N VAL A 436 16.66 10.25 6.71
CA VAL A 436 16.09 11.14 5.70
C VAL A 436 14.95 10.45 4.97
N ILE A 437 13.78 11.07 5.00
CA ILE A 437 12.60 10.60 4.27
C ILE A 437 12.26 11.61 3.19
N ASP A 438 12.43 11.22 1.94
CA ASP A 438 12.05 11.99 0.78
C ASP A 438 10.56 11.85 0.53
N CYS A 439 9.90 12.98 0.35
CA CYS A 439 8.47 13.07 0.17
C CYS A 439 8.16 13.75 -1.15
N LEU A 440 7.13 13.25 -1.83
CA LEU A 440 6.63 13.78 -3.09
C LEU A 440 5.11 13.88 -3.00
N PHE A 441 4.52 14.99 -3.42
CA PHE A 441 3.06 15.08 -3.53
C PHE A 441 2.64 15.89 -4.78
N PRO A 442 1.51 15.52 -5.41
CA PRO A 442 0.97 16.25 -6.53
C PRO A 442 0.04 17.38 -6.09
N VAL A 443 0.06 18.45 -6.87
CA VAL A 443 -0.99 19.49 -6.90
C VAL A 443 -1.27 19.74 -8.37
N ASP A 444 -2.52 19.56 -8.78
CA ASP A 444 -2.94 19.60 -10.19
C ASP A 444 -2.05 18.72 -11.09
N HIS A 445 -1.27 19.35 -11.96
CA HIS A 445 -0.37 18.73 -12.93
C HIS A 445 1.10 18.89 -12.56
N ASN A 446 1.41 19.26 -11.31
CA ASN A 446 2.78 19.43 -10.83
C ASN A 446 3.08 18.54 -9.63
N TYR A 447 4.33 18.13 -9.50
CA TYR A 447 4.83 17.46 -8.32
C TYR A 447 5.76 18.37 -7.52
N TYR A 448 5.61 18.30 -6.21
CA TYR A 448 6.40 19.04 -5.25
C TYR A 448 7.15 18.07 -4.34
N TYR A 449 8.42 18.38 -4.09
CA TYR A 449 9.30 17.61 -3.24
C TYR A 449 9.59 18.34 -1.93
N PHE A 450 9.72 17.59 -0.85
CA PHE A 450 10.36 18.02 0.38
C PHE A 450 10.99 16.81 1.08
N SER A 451 11.92 17.02 2.00
CA SER A 451 12.46 15.96 2.85
C SER A 451 12.14 16.18 4.32
N VAL A 452 12.12 15.08 5.05
CA VAL A 452 11.97 15.03 6.51
C VAL A 452 13.23 14.39 7.08
N THR A 453 13.96 15.12 7.92
CA THR A 453 15.10 14.58 8.66
C THR A 453 14.68 14.24 10.10
N LEU A 454 14.78 12.97 10.44
CA LEU A 454 14.46 12.38 11.74
C LEU A 454 15.68 12.47 12.65
N LYS A 455 15.88 13.60 13.36
CA LYS A 455 17.06 13.69 14.24
C LYS A 455 16.94 12.72 15.42
N THR A 456 17.88 11.81 15.48
CA THR A 456 18.14 10.95 16.63
C THR A 456 18.97 11.77 17.64
N LYS A 457 18.57 11.75 18.91
CA LYS A 457 19.38 12.29 20.02
C LYS A 457 20.22 11.20 20.62
#